data_AF-A0A8E2QG56-F1
#
_entry.id   AF-A0A8E2QG56-F1
#
_cell.length_a   1.000
_cell.length_b   1.000
_cell.length_c   1.000
_cell.angle_alpha   90.00
_cell.angle_beta   90.00
_cell.angle_gamma   90.00
#
_symmetry.space_group_name_H-M   'P 1'
#
loop_
_entity.id
_entity.type
_entity.pdbx_description
1 polymer ?
#
loop_
_entity_poly.entity_id
_entity_poly.type
_entity_poly.pdbx_seq_one_letter_code
_entity_poly.pdbx_strand_id
1 'polypeptide(L)'
;MKSDWDDAPEYLRNRKKPSPWRFLAFLGLGSAVISALALTFGKPIALDVNQIKQGIHIDGKPWFNQEPEQPMQPVSQPSVASYEAPAAEPTPVPQQRPLTQEEIDWFAERTAEAVQSRQTSFNDDNYTPKQPASIYTPPAAHRIAAATPSTSAPRSRSVSREHTSKWIKGWNGGIDYLAEWVSVNNYIDGTSVCANHRRGSIDYRECRKAAKQHFHEQCRAWRARFDSDRKDHSDRMKTRYCGAASSFNPMG
;
A
#
# COMPACT_ATOMS: atom_id res chain seq x y z
N MET A 1 -47.13 12.28 -2.83
CA MET A 1 -46.88 13.22 -3.93
C MET A 1 -45.99 12.53 -4.93
N LYS A 2 -46.49 12.28 -6.15
CA LYS A 2 -45.67 11.78 -7.27
C LYS A 2 -45.09 13.01 -7.96
N SER A 3 -43.77 13.07 -8.07
CA SER A 3 -43.10 14.14 -8.81
C SER A 3 -43.34 13.91 -10.30
N ASP A 4 -44.06 14.81 -10.94
CA ASP A 4 -44.30 14.78 -12.38
C ASP A 4 -43.01 15.08 -13.14
N TRP A 5 -42.89 14.45 -14.31
CA TRP A 5 -41.69 14.43 -15.14
C TRP A 5 -41.41 15.75 -15.89
N ASP A 6 -42.17 16.80 -15.56
CA ASP A 6 -42.15 18.11 -16.23
C ASP A 6 -41.04 19.05 -15.73
N ASP A 7 -40.43 18.77 -14.58
CA ASP A 7 -39.33 19.60 -14.01
C ASP A 7 -37.91 19.23 -14.53
N ALA A 8 -37.81 18.35 -15.54
CA ALA A 8 -36.51 17.93 -16.06
C ALA A 8 -35.88 19.01 -16.98
N PRO A 9 -34.58 19.35 -16.82
CA PRO A 9 -33.93 20.37 -17.63
C PRO A 9 -33.87 20.00 -19.13
N GLU A 10 -34.06 21.00 -19.99
CA GLU A 10 -34.18 20.92 -21.46
C GLU A 10 -33.19 19.97 -22.15
N TYR A 11 -31.94 19.90 -21.67
CA TYR A 11 -30.91 19.03 -22.25
C TYR A 11 -31.18 17.52 -22.06
N LEU A 12 -32.02 17.13 -21.10
CA LEU A 12 -32.45 15.73 -20.92
C LEU A 12 -33.63 15.36 -21.82
N ARG A 13 -34.42 16.35 -22.25
CA ARG A 13 -35.62 16.15 -23.08
C ARG A 13 -35.27 15.81 -24.54
N ASN A 14 -34.11 16.29 -25.02
CA ASN A 14 -33.67 16.14 -26.41
C ASN A 14 -32.80 14.90 -26.71
N ARG A 15 -32.67 13.95 -25.78
CA ARG A 15 -31.90 12.72 -26.03
C ARG A 15 -32.73 11.74 -26.89
N LYS A 16 -32.63 11.85 -28.21
CA LYS A 16 -33.21 10.90 -29.17
C LYS A 16 -32.82 9.46 -28.77
N LYS A 17 -33.82 8.61 -28.56
CA LYS A 17 -33.64 7.18 -28.24
C LYS A 17 -32.75 6.55 -29.32
N PRO A 18 -31.67 5.81 -28.94
CA PRO A 18 -30.84 5.15 -29.94
C PRO A 18 -31.69 4.10 -30.67
N SER A 19 -31.84 4.29 -31.98
CA SER A 19 -32.60 3.38 -32.85
C SER A 19 -31.93 2.00 -32.87
N PRO A 20 -32.68 0.90 -32.63
CA PRO A 20 -32.15 -0.46 -32.61
C PRO A 20 -31.53 -0.90 -33.95
N TRP A 21 -31.79 -0.18 -35.04
CA TRP A 21 -31.21 -0.44 -36.36
C TRP A 21 -29.73 -0.03 -36.49
N ARG A 22 -29.23 0.85 -35.62
CA ARG A 22 -27.81 1.24 -35.63
C ARG A 22 -26.88 0.14 -35.13
N PHE A 23 -27.36 -0.78 -34.31
CA PHE A 23 -26.57 -1.92 -33.82
C PHE A 23 -26.38 -3.02 -34.88
N LEU A 24 -27.32 -3.18 -35.82
CA LEU A 24 -27.22 -4.19 -36.87
C LEU A 24 -26.22 -3.82 -37.99
N ALA A 25 -25.93 -2.53 -38.18
CA ALA A 25 -24.95 -2.08 -39.18
C ALA A 25 -23.49 -2.38 -38.78
N PHE A 26 -23.18 -2.48 -37.48
CA PHE A 26 -21.80 -2.73 -37.01
C PHE A 26 -21.43 -4.22 -36.89
N LEU A 27 -22.39 -5.15 -36.97
CA LEU A 27 -22.12 -6.59 -36.93
C LEU A 27 -21.83 -7.20 -38.31
N GLY A 28 -22.15 -6.50 -39.40
CA GLY A 28 -22.00 -7.01 -40.77
C GLY A 28 -20.64 -6.81 -41.43
N LEU A 29 -19.79 -5.90 -40.96
CA LEU A 29 -18.49 -5.58 -41.61
C LEU A 29 -17.24 -6.06 -40.86
N GLY A 30 -17.36 -6.55 -39.63
CA GLY A 30 -16.19 -6.90 -38.80
C GLY A 30 -15.68 -8.34 -38.93
N SER A 31 -16.45 -9.25 -39.54
CA SER A 31 -16.17 -10.69 -39.47
C SER A 31 -15.29 -11.24 -40.60
N ALA A 32 -15.15 -10.54 -41.74
CA ALA A 32 -14.40 -11.08 -42.89
C ALA A 32 -12.90 -10.77 -42.85
N VAL A 33 -12.47 -9.75 -42.12
CA VAL A 33 -11.05 -9.33 -42.10
C VAL A 33 -10.20 -10.21 -41.17
N ILE A 34 -10.78 -10.75 -40.09
CA ILE A 34 -10.03 -11.56 -39.12
C ILE A 34 -9.80 -12.99 -39.62
N SER A 35 -10.73 -13.58 -40.37
CA SER A 35 -10.58 -14.95 -40.87
C SER A 35 -9.64 -15.08 -42.08
N ALA A 36 -9.42 -14.01 -42.85
CA ALA A 36 -8.52 -14.04 -44.00
C ALA A 36 -7.02 -13.96 -43.61
N LEU A 37 -6.69 -13.47 -42.42
CA LEU A 37 -5.30 -13.37 -41.93
C LEU A 37 -4.77 -14.66 -41.27
N ALA A 38 -5.64 -15.60 -40.93
CA ALA A 38 -5.25 -16.85 -40.27
C ALA A 38 -4.81 -17.98 -41.24
N LEU A 39 -5.09 -17.86 -42.54
CA LEU A 39 -4.84 -18.92 -43.52
C LEU A 39 -3.62 -18.70 -44.43
N THR A 40 -2.94 -17.55 -44.34
CA THR A 40 -1.73 -17.27 -45.16
C THR A 40 -0.41 -17.51 -44.44
N PHE A 41 -0.43 -17.83 -43.13
CA PHE A 41 0.79 -18.10 -42.35
C PHE A 41 0.75 -19.48 -41.70
N GLY A 42 0.39 -20.51 -42.49
CA GLY A 42 0.61 -21.91 -42.14
C GLY A 42 2.09 -22.28 -42.29
N LYS A 43 2.93 -21.91 -41.32
CA LYS A 43 4.21 -22.57 -41.08
C LYS A 43 4.36 -22.80 -39.56
N PRO A 44 4.57 -24.04 -39.11
CA PRO A 44 4.83 -24.29 -37.69
C PRO A 44 6.14 -23.62 -37.32
N ILE A 45 6.09 -22.65 -36.41
CA ILE A 45 7.28 -22.02 -35.85
C ILE A 45 7.87 -23.05 -34.87
N ALA A 46 8.78 -23.88 -35.35
CA ALA A 46 9.70 -24.60 -34.49
C ALA A 46 10.64 -23.55 -33.89
N LEU A 47 10.44 -23.23 -32.61
CA LEU A 47 11.34 -22.36 -31.86
C LEU A 47 12.60 -23.16 -31.52
N ASP A 48 13.61 -23.06 -32.38
CA ASP A 48 14.95 -23.57 -32.12
C ASP A 48 15.64 -22.68 -31.07
N VAL A 49 15.88 -23.25 -29.89
CA VAL A 49 16.49 -22.58 -28.73
C VAL A 49 17.92 -22.10 -29.05
N ASN A 50 18.59 -22.64 -30.08
CA ASN A 50 19.91 -22.18 -30.50
C ASN A 50 19.92 -20.85 -31.27
N GLN A 51 18.79 -20.41 -31.85
CA GLN A 51 18.74 -19.11 -32.55
C GLN A 51 18.61 -17.89 -31.62
N ILE A 52 18.20 -18.07 -30.36
CA ILE A 52 18.05 -16.96 -29.40
C ILE A 52 19.41 -16.33 -29.07
N LYS A 53 20.51 -17.05 -29.29
CA LYS A 53 21.88 -16.53 -29.10
C LYS A 53 22.34 -15.54 -30.17
N GLN A 54 21.66 -15.45 -31.33
CA GLN A 54 22.17 -14.68 -32.47
C GLN A 54 21.54 -13.28 -32.65
N GLY A 55 20.86 -12.75 -31.65
CA GLY A 55 20.47 -11.33 -31.63
C GLY A 55 19.34 -10.96 -32.60
N ILE A 56 18.49 -10.03 -32.18
CA ILE A 56 17.31 -9.61 -32.93
C ILE A 56 17.75 -8.69 -34.08
N HIS A 57 17.47 -9.07 -35.32
CA HIS A 57 17.74 -8.28 -36.52
C HIS A 57 16.46 -7.54 -36.94
N ILE A 58 16.50 -6.21 -37.04
CA ILE A 58 15.38 -5.39 -37.53
C ILE A 58 15.90 -4.56 -38.70
N ASP A 59 15.24 -4.71 -39.85
CA ASP A 59 15.44 -3.91 -41.08
C ASP A 59 16.87 -3.92 -41.67
N GLY A 60 17.45 -5.13 -41.76
CA GLY A 60 18.67 -5.38 -42.56
C GLY A 60 19.95 -4.70 -42.07
N LYS A 61 19.95 -4.08 -40.89
CA LYS A 61 21.13 -3.42 -40.32
C LYS A 61 21.33 -3.81 -38.85
N PRO A 62 22.50 -4.38 -38.48
CA PRO A 62 22.75 -4.75 -37.09
C PRO A 62 22.85 -3.49 -36.23
N TRP A 63 22.07 -3.43 -35.15
CA TRP A 63 22.07 -2.33 -34.18
C TRP A 63 23.34 -2.31 -33.30
N PHE A 64 24.12 -3.38 -33.35
CA PHE A 64 25.44 -3.47 -32.73
C PHE A 64 26.50 -3.40 -33.81
N ASN A 65 27.28 -2.32 -33.83
CA ASN A 65 28.51 -2.27 -34.60
C ASN A 65 29.43 -3.39 -34.08
N GLN A 66 29.70 -4.40 -34.90
CA GLN A 66 30.84 -5.30 -34.70
C GLN A 66 32.10 -4.50 -35.00
N GLU A 67 32.79 -4.06 -33.95
CA GLU A 67 34.19 -3.67 -34.04
C GLU A 67 35.01 -4.93 -34.35
N PRO A 68 35.84 -4.98 -35.42
CA PRO A 68 36.56 -6.20 -35.79
C PRO A 68 37.54 -6.65 -34.70
N GLU A 69 37.50 -7.96 -34.38
CA GLU A 69 38.34 -8.60 -33.39
C GLU A 69 39.84 -8.43 -33.71
N GLN A 70 40.54 -7.63 -32.89
CA GLN A 70 41.97 -7.76 -32.71
C GLN A 70 42.26 -8.82 -31.62
N PRO A 71 43.33 -9.62 -31.79
CA PRO A 71 43.62 -10.73 -30.89
C PRO A 71 43.91 -10.26 -29.44
N MET A 72 43.32 -10.98 -28.49
CA MET A 72 43.33 -10.74 -27.06
C MET A 72 44.73 -10.44 -26.50
N GLN A 73 44.89 -9.25 -25.92
CA GLN A 73 45.88 -9.00 -24.87
C GLN A 73 45.19 -8.97 -23.50
N PRO A 74 45.86 -9.43 -22.42
CA PRO A 74 45.28 -9.50 -21.09
C PRO A 74 44.88 -8.10 -20.61
N VAL A 75 43.61 -7.95 -20.26
CA VAL A 75 43.03 -6.69 -19.76
C VAL A 75 43.73 -6.29 -18.47
N SER A 76 44.57 -5.26 -18.59
CA SER A 76 45.01 -4.40 -17.51
C SER A 76 43.81 -3.77 -16.80
N GLN A 77 43.94 -3.61 -15.49
CA GLN A 77 42.98 -3.06 -14.54
C GLN A 77 42.22 -1.81 -15.06
N PRO A 78 40.94 -1.61 -14.70
CA PRO A 78 40.24 -0.38 -15.03
C PRO A 78 40.91 0.80 -14.30
N SER A 79 41.41 1.77 -15.07
CA SER A 79 41.73 3.09 -14.54
C SER A 79 40.44 3.74 -14.06
N VAL A 80 40.22 3.70 -12.75
CA VAL A 80 39.32 4.60 -12.04
C VAL A 80 39.80 6.01 -12.34
N ALA A 81 38.93 6.84 -12.93
CA ALA A 81 39.14 8.28 -12.90
C ALA A 81 39.12 8.71 -11.44
N SER A 82 40.30 8.95 -10.88
CA SER A 82 40.47 9.47 -9.52
C SER A 82 39.99 10.92 -9.54
N TYR A 83 38.77 11.16 -9.08
CA TYR A 83 38.43 12.49 -8.60
C TYR A 83 39.12 12.63 -7.25
N GLU A 84 40.14 13.47 -7.19
CA GLU A 84 40.75 13.84 -5.92
C GLU A 84 39.74 14.72 -5.18
N ALA A 85 38.99 14.12 -4.27
CA ALA A 85 38.20 14.87 -3.30
C ALA A 85 39.19 15.75 -2.51
N PRO A 86 38.95 17.07 -2.38
CA PRO A 86 39.76 17.90 -1.50
C PRO A 86 39.80 17.26 -0.12
N ALA A 87 41.00 17.11 0.43
CA ALA A 87 41.21 16.55 1.76
C ALA A 87 40.24 17.23 2.74
N ALA A 88 39.31 16.46 3.29
CA ALA A 88 38.49 16.93 4.40
C ALA A 88 39.45 17.25 5.53
N GLU A 89 39.54 18.53 5.91
CA GLU A 89 40.21 18.91 7.15
C GLU A 89 39.62 18.07 8.29
N PRO A 90 40.45 17.46 9.14
CA PRO A 90 39.95 16.76 10.29
C PRO A 90 39.27 17.76 11.21
N THR A 91 37.93 17.72 11.26
CA THR A 91 37.17 18.36 12.33
C THR A 91 37.77 17.94 13.68
N PRO A 92 38.13 18.88 14.56
CA PRO A 92 38.68 18.53 15.86
C PRO A 92 37.62 17.72 16.64
N VAL A 93 37.98 16.49 16.98
CA VAL A 93 37.24 15.64 17.92
C VAL A 93 37.04 16.44 19.20
N PRO A 94 35.84 16.47 19.82
CA PRO A 94 35.68 17.08 21.14
C PRO A 94 36.62 16.34 22.09
N GLN A 95 37.73 16.97 22.45
CA GLN A 95 38.65 16.41 23.44
C GLN A 95 37.89 16.41 24.76
N GLN A 96 37.35 15.25 25.14
CA GLN A 96 36.89 15.03 26.50
C GLN A 96 38.12 15.15 27.38
N ARG A 97 38.22 16.28 28.08
CA ARG A 97 39.29 16.53 29.03
C ARG A 97 39.29 15.37 30.05
N PRO A 98 40.43 14.69 30.26
CA PRO A 98 40.54 13.73 31.36
C PRO A 98 40.30 14.47 32.67
N LEU A 99 39.38 13.95 33.47
CA LEU A 99 38.99 14.52 34.75
C LEU A 99 40.20 14.51 35.69
N THR A 100 40.47 15.61 36.40
CA THR A 100 41.58 15.65 37.35
C THR A 100 41.26 14.78 38.57
N GLN A 101 42.28 14.31 39.29
CA GLN A 101 42.08 13.50 40.50
C GLN A 101 41.20 14.23 41.53
N GLU A 102 41.38 15.54 41.65
CA GLU A 102 40.60 16.41 42.55
C GLU A 102 39.11 16.44 42.18
N GLU A 103 38.79 16.48 40.89
CA GLU A 103 37.41 16.40 40.41
C GLU A 103 36.80 15.02 40.67
N ILE A 104 37.57 13.94 40.47
CA ILE A 104 37.14 12.56 40.77
C ILE A 104 36.79 12.43 42.25
N ASP A 105 37.68 12.90 43.14
CA ASP A 105 37.50 12.83 44.58
C ASP A 105 36.28 13.67 45.02
N TRP A 106 36.12 14.87 44.45
CA TRP A 106 34.97 15.73 44.70
C TRP A 106 33.63 15.08 44.30
N PHE A 107 33.58 14.41 43.14
CA PHE A 107 32.38 13.67 42.73
C PHE A 107 32.11 12.45 43.61
N ALA A 108 33.15 11.72 44.03
CA ALA A 108 33.01 10.57 44.91
C ALA A 108 32.43 10.99 46.28
N GLU A 109 32.92 12.09 46.86
CA GLU A 109 32.45 12.61 48.14
C GLU A 109 31.00 13.08 48.08
N ARG A 110 30.64 13.84 47.04
CA ARG A 110 29.24 14.30 46.83
C ARG A 110 28.28 13.14 46.60
N THR A 111 28.74 12.08 45.96
CA THR A 111 27.93 10.87 45.74
C THR A 111 27.76 10.09 47.06
N ALA A 112 28.79 10.01 47.90
CA ALA A 112 28.72 9.36 49.21
C ALA A 112 27.78 10.11 50.18
N GLU A 113 27.85 11.44 50.21
CA GLU A 113 26.91 12.28 50.98
C GLU A 113 25.45 12.11 50.51
N ALA A 114 25.24 12.05 49.19
CA ALA A 114 23.91 11.85 48.62
C ALA A 114 23.34 10.45 48.96
N VAL A 115 24.18 9.42 49.02
CA VAL A 115 23.76 8.07 49.41
C VAL A 115 23.44 8.00 50.90
N GLN A 116 24.25 8.63 51.77
CA GLN A 116 23.96 8.70 53.21
C GLN A 116 22.66 9.46 53.50
N SER A 117 22.43 10.61 52.85
CA SER A 117 21.22 11.41 53.06
C SER A 117 19.93 10.73 52.59
N ARG A 118 20.03 9.74 51.67
CA ARG A 118 18.89 8.98 51.13
C ARG A 118 18.63 7.66 51.84
N GLN A 119 19.48 7.27 52.78
CA GLN A 119 19.31 6.03 53.51
C GLN A 119 18.31 6.22 54.66
N THR A 120 17.02 6.35 54.32
CA THR A 120 15.95 6.15 55.31
C THR A 120 15.99 4.68 55.71
N SER A 121 16.43 4.36 56.93
CA SER A 121 16.34 3.00 57.46
C SER A 121 14.86 2.62 57.57
N PHE A 122 14.34 1.88 56.59
CA PHE A 122 12.99 1.36 56.64
C PHE A 122 12.97 0.21 57.65
N ASN A 123 12.32 0.42 58.79
CA ASN A 123 12.19 -0.58 59.84
C ASN A 123 10.83 -1.28 59.68
N ASP A 124 10.85 -2.48 59.11
CA ASP A 124 9.66 -3.32 58.90
C ASP A 124 9.15 -4.00 60.19
N ASP A 125 9.93 -3.96 61.28
CA ASP A 125 9.60 -4.67 62.54
C ASP A 125 8.55 -3.94 63.40
N ASN A 126 8.10 -2.74 62.99
CA ASN A 126 7.05 -1.98 63.67
C ASN A 126 5.82 -1.72 62.79
N TYR A 127 5.54 -2.60 61.83
CA TYR A 127 4.28 -2.56 61.09
C TYR A 127 3.30 -3.60 61.66
N THR A 128 2.30 -3.13 62.42
CA THR A 128 1.12 -3.92 62.77
C THR A 128 -0.05 -3.49 61.88
N PRO A 129 -0.47 -4.31 60.89
CA PRO A 129 -1.59 -3.97 60.03
C PRO A 129 -2.88 -3.85 60.85
N LYS A 130 -3.54 -2.69 60.78
CA LYS A 130 -4.87 -2.50 61.39
C LYS A 130 -5.91 -3.27 60.59
N GLN A 131 -6.84 -3.92 61.28
CA GLN A 131 -8.01 -4.53 60.64
C GLN A 131 -8.81 -3.46 59.90
N PRO A 132 -9.38 -3.75 58.71
CA PRO A 132 -10.20 -2.81 57.97
C PRO A 132 -11.45 -2.44 58.81
N ALA A 133 -11.51 -1.20 59.28
CA ALA A 133 -12.55 -0.69 60.18
C ALA A 133 -13.93 -0.46 59.51
N SER A 134 -14.13 -0.92 58.27
CA SER A 134 -15.34 -0.69 57.50
C SER A 134 -15.52 -1.81 56.48
N ILE A 135 -16.12 -2.91 56.89
CA ILE A 135 -16.61 -3.92 55.95
C ILE A 135 -18.00 -3.48 55.51
N TYR A 136 -18.10 -2.89 54.32
CA TYR A 136 -19.39 -2.64 53.69
C TYR A 136 -20.01 -4.00 53.32
N THR A 137 -21.09 -4.39 53.97
CA THR A 137 -21.92 -5.52 53.53
C THR A 137 -22.87 -5.01 52.44
N PRO A 138 -22.68 -5.38 51.16
CA PRO A 138 -23.63 -4.99 50.13
C PRO A 138 -25.01 -5.60 50.44
N PRO A 139 -26.11 -4.86 50.20
CA PRO A 139 -27.45 -5.42 50.38
C PRO A 139 -27.62 -6.65 49.48
N ALA A 140 -28.31 -7.66 50.00
CA ALA A 140 -28.61 -8.87 49.26
C ALA A 140 -29.31 -8.51 47.95
N ALA A 141 -28.69 -8.83 46.81
CA ALA A 141 -29.31 -8.65 45.52
C ALA A 141 -30.59 -9.49 45.47
N HIS A 142 -31.75 -8.84 45.47
CA HIS A 142 -33.01 -9.49 45.14
C HIS A 142 -32.86 -10.08 43.74
N ARG A 143 -32.72 -11.42 43.68
CA ARG A 143 -32.75 -12.15 42.42
C ARG A 143 -34.13 -11.96 41.83
N ILE A 144 -34.22 -11.12 40.81
CA ILE A 144 -35.42 -11.03 39.97
C ILE A 144 -35.65 -12.44 39.43
N ALA A 145 -36.81 -13.00 39.77
CA ALA A 145 -37.24 -14.31 39.27
C ALA A 145 -37.05 -14.35 37.76
N ALA A 146 -36.49 -15.47 37.27
CA ALA A 146 -36.04 -15.68 35.91
C ALA A 146 -36.98 -15.06 34.87
N ALA A 147 -36.57 -13.92 34.30
CA ALA A 147 -36.98 -13.58 32.96
C ALA A 147 -36.45 -14.71 32.07
N THR A 148 -37.34 -15.39 31.36
CA THR A 148 -37.01 -16.39 30.34
C THR A 148 -35.79 -15.91 29.55
N PRO A 149 -34.72 -16.72 29.40
CA PRO A 149 -33.56 -16.29 28.65
C PRO A 149 -34.02 -16.05 27.21
N SER A 150 -34.16 -14.78 26.84
CA SER A 150 -34.18 -14.40 25.44
C SER A 150 -32.87 -14.91 24.86
N THR A 151 -32.95 -15.89 23.97
CA THR A 151 -31.83 -16.49 23.22
C THR A 151 -31.24 -15.49 22.21
N SER A 152 -31.10 -14.22 22.59
CA SER A 152 -30.32 -13.25 21.84
C SER A 152 -28.91 -13.27 22.39
N ALA A 153 -28.14 -14.30 21.99
CA ALA A 153 -26.70 -14.27 22.11
C ALA A 153 -26.18 -12.92 21.53
N PRO A 154 -25.18 -12.27 22.14
CA PRO A 154 -24.58 -11.09 21.55
C PRO A 154 -24.07 -11.48 20.17
N ARG A 155 -24.74 -10.99 19.12
CA ARG A 155 -24.28 -11.18 17.74
C ARG A 155 -22.90 -10.54 17.65
N SER A 156 -21.84 -11.36 17.69
CA SER A 156 -20.50 -10.90 17.35
C SER A 156 -20.61 -10.28 15.96
N ARG A 157 -20.30 -8.99 15.84
CA ARG A 157 -20.27 -8.31 14.55
C ARG A 157 -19.20 -9.02 13.72
N SER A 158 -19.61 -9.88 12.80
CA SER A 158 -18.67 -10.56 11.90
C SER A 158 -17.99 -9.51 11.03
N VAL A 159 -16.70 -9.27 11.26
CA VAL A 159 -15.90 -8.37 10.43
C VAL A 159 -15.40 -9.15 9.22
N SER A 160 -15.83 -8.76 8.02
CA SER A 160 -15.27 -9.33 6.79
C SER A 160 -13.94 -8.65 6.49
N ARG A 161 -12.85 -9.43 6.38
CA ARG A 161 -11.53 -8.98 5.92
C ARG A 161 -11.19 -9.69 4.62
N GLU A 162 -10.95 -8.90 3.57
CA GLU A 162 -10.60 -9.40 2.24
C GLU A 162 -9.21 -8.88 1.87
N HIS A 163 -8.26 -9.78 1.61
CA HIS A 163 -6.94 -9.41 1.08
C HIS A 163 -6.99 -9.31 -0.45
N THR A 164 -6.34 -8.30 -1.02
CA THR A 164 -6.26 -8.12 -2.47
C THR A 164 -4.83 -7.78 -2.86
N SER A 165 -4.27 -8.56 -3.79
CA SER A 165 -2.99 -8.27 -4.44
C SER A 165 -3.23 -7.97 -5.92
N LYS A 166 -2.61 -6.90 -6.41
CA LYS A 166 -2.80 -6.47 -7.80
C LYS A 166 -1.60 -5.70 -8.32
N TRP A 167 -1.21 -6.00 -9.56
CA TRP A 167 -0.30 -5.17 -10.32
C TRP A 167 -0.99 -3.87 -10.73
N ILE A 168 -0.44 -2.75 -10.29
CA ILE A 168 -0.91 -1.40 -10.58
C ILE A 168 0.13 -0.66 -11.41
N LYS A 169 -0.35 0.12 -12.38
CA LYS A 169 0.54 0.90 -13.24
C LYS A 169 1.21 2.02 -12.46
N GLY A 170 2.50 2.23 -12.69
CA GLY A 170 3.24 3.36 -12.14
C GLY A 170 2.58 4.70 -12.51
N TRP A 171 2.49 5.63 -11.56
CA TRP A 171 1.75 6.88 -11.75
C TRP A 171 2.37 7.80 -12.82
N ASN A 172 3.68 7.67 -13.06
CA ASN A 172 4.46 8.44 -14.04
C ASN A 172 4.75 7.64 -15.34
N GLY A 173 4.06 6.51 -15.57
CA GLY A 173 4.37 5.62 -16.69
C GLY A 173 5.67 4.83 -16.53
N GLY A 174 6.21 4.76 -15.30
CA GLY A 174 7.33 3.90 -14.94
C GLY A 174 6.93 2.42 -14.81
N ILE A 175 7.64 1.70 -13.93
CA ILE A 175 7.38 0.28 -13.68
C ILE A 175 6.01 0.05 -13.02
N ASP A 176 5.44 -1.13 -13.27
CA ASP A 176 4.26 -1.59 -12.55
C ASP A 176 4.67 -2.04 -11.13
N TYR A 177 3.82 -1.74 -10.15
CA TYR A 177 4.04 -2.13 -8.76
C TYR A 177 3.04 -3.21 -8.35
N LEU A 178 3.51 -4.25 -7.67
CA LEU A 178 2.62 -5.16 -6.96
C LEU A 178 2.13 -4.45 -5.69
N ALA A 179 0.84 -4.12 -5.65
CA ALA A 179 0.21 -3.52 -4.49
C ALA A 179 -0.68 -4.54 -3.78
N GLU A 180 -0.54 -4.60 -2.46
CA GLU A 180 -1.38 -5.41 -1.59
C GLU A 180 -2.14 -4.50 -0.63
N TRP A 181 -3.39 -4.86 -0.33
CA TRP A 181 -4.21 -4.16 0.66
C TRP A 181 -5.30 -5.06 1.23
N VAL A 182 -5.80 -4.67 2.40
CA VAL A 182 -6.92 -5.31 3.09
C VAL A 182 -8.15 -4.42 2.99
N SER A 183 -9.30 -5.03 2.66
CA SER A 183 -10.61 -4.40 2.74
C SER A 183 -11.36 -4.91 3.96
N VAL A 184 -11.78 -4.02 4.85
CA VAL A 184 -12.55 -4.32 6.06
C VAL A 184 -13.97 -3.82 5.89
N ASN A 185 -14.96 -4.72 5.95
CA ASN A 185 -16.39 -4.37 5.75
C ASN A 185 -16.63 -3.51 4.49
N ASN A 186 -15.99 -3.88 3.39
CA ASN A 186 -16.04 -3.18 2.10
C ASN A 186 -15.31 -1.82 2.02
N TYR A 187 -14.56 -1.43 3.05
CA TYR A 187 -13.69 -0.26 3.02
C TYR A 187 -12.23 -0.68 2.90
N ILE A 188 -11.48 -0.08 1.98
CA ILE A 188 -10.05 -0.34 1.85
C ILE A 188 -9.33 0.35 3.00
N ASP A 189 -8.57 -0.42 3.78
CA ASP A 189 -7.70 0.13 4.82
C ASP A 189 -6.47 0.77 4.16
N GLY A 190 -6.45 2.10 4.12
CA GLY A 190 -5.36 2.88 3.53
C GLY A 190 -3.98 2.66 4.18
N THR A 191 -3.93 2.14 5.41
CA THR A 191 -2.67 1.83 6.09
C THR A 191 -2.05 0.52 5.64
N SER A 192 -2.88 -0.38 5.11
CA SER A 192 -2.49 -1.68 4.55
C SER A 192 -2.01 -1.61 3.10
N VAL A 193 -2.32 -0.51 2.40
CA VAL A 193 -1.96 -0.34 0.99
C VAL A 193 -0.45 -0.30 0.81
N CYS A 194 0.06 -1.18 -0.05
CA CYS A 194 1.48 -1.37 -0.33
C CYS A 194 2.30 -1.82 0.89
N ALA A 195 1.67 -2.50 1.86
CA ALA A 195 2.34 -3.02 3.05
C ALA A 195 3.37 -4.13 2.75
N ASN A 196 3.33 -4.72 1.55
CA ASN A 196 4.33 -5.66 1.03
C ASN A 196 5.71 -5.01 0.77
N HIS A 197 5.75 -3.67 0.62
CA HIS A 197 6.99 -2.91 0.45
C HIS A 197 7.47 -2.35 1.79
N ARG A 198 8.80 -2.22 1.95
CA ARG A 198 9.39 -1.66 3.17
C ARG A 198 8.96 -0.20 3.36
N ARG A 199 8.31 0.12 4.49
CA ARG A 199 7.91 1.49 4.81
C ARG A 199 9.08 2.46 4.68
N GLY A 200 8.86 3.55 3.96
CA GLY A 200 9.87 4.59 3.70
C GLY A 200 10.71 4.36 2.45
N SER A 201 10.69 3.18 1.83
CA SER A 201 11.38 2.95 0.55
C SER A 201 10.77 3.77 -0.59
N ILE A 202 11.54 3.92 -1.67
CA ILE A 202 11.05 4.55 -2.91
C ILE A 202 9.85 3.73 -3.44
N ASP A 203 9.99 2.40 -3.51
CA ASP A 203 8.92 1.52 -3.98
C ASP A 203 7.63 1.67 -3.17
N TYR A 204 7.72 1.82 -1.83
CA TYR A 204 6.57 2.05 -0.98
C TYR A 204 5.86 3.37 -1.34
N ARG A 205 6.62 4.47 -1.49
CA ARG A 205 6.06 5.79 -1.82
C ARG A 205 5.45 5.81 -3.22
N GLU A 206 6.15 5.25 -4.20
CA GLU A 206 5.69 5.20 -5.59
C GLU A 206 4.50 4.25 -5.77
N CYS A 207 4.51 3.08 -5.11
CA CYS A 207 3.36 2.16 -5.06
C CYS A 207 2.13 2.84 -4.48
N ARG A 208 2.27 3.62 -3.39
CA ARG A 208 1.12 4.34 -2.81
C ARG A 208 0.61 5.45 -3.73
N LYS A 209 1.48 6.20 -4.41
CA LYS A 209 1.04 7.18 -5.44
C LYS A 209 0.28 6.49 -6.57
N ALA A 210 0.81 5.38 -7.08
CA ALA A 210 0.17 4.56 -8.10
C ALA A 210 -1.17 3.99 -7.61
N ALA A 211 -1.26 3.56 -6.35
CA ALA A 211 -2.47 2.99 -5.77
C ALA A 211 -3.58 4.04 -5.69
N LYS A 212 -3.25 5.29 -5.34
CA LYS A 212 -4.22 6.39 -5.37
C LYS A 212 -4.83 6.55 -6.75
N GLN A 213 -3.98 6.61 -7.79
CA GLN A 213 -4.43 6.71 -9.16
C GLN A 213 -5.31 5.52 -9.55
N HIS A 214 -4.90 4.31 -9.18
CA HIS A 214 -5.69 3.10 -9.40
C HIS A 214 -7.09 3.18 -8.78
N PHE A 215 -7.20 3.64 -7.53
CA PHE A 215 -8.49 3.79 -6.85
C PHE A 215 -9.39 4.82 -7.53
N HIS A 216 -8.83 5.94 -8.03
CA HIS A 216 -9.59 6.90 -8.82
C HIS A 216 -10.14 6.30 -10.12
N GLU A 217 -9.32 5.54 -10.84
CA GLU A 217 -9.72 4.87 -12.08
C GLU A 217 -10.79 3.80 -11.82
N GLN A 218 -10.60 2.97 -10.80
CA GLN A 218 -11.59 1.97 -10.42
C GLN A 218 -12.90 2.64 -9.97
N CYS A 219 -12.84 3.72 -9.21
CA CYS A 219 -14.03 4.47 -8.83
C CYS A 219 -14.81 4.98 -10.06
N ARG A 220 -14.12 5.53 -11.08
CA ARG A 220 -14.76 5.95 -12.34
C ARG A 220 -15.38 4.77 -13.09
N ALA A 221 -14.65 3.67 -13.20
CA ALA A 221 -15.11 2.46 -13.89
C ALA A 221 -16.35 1.85 -13.19
N TRP A 222 -16.33 1.75 -11.86
CA TRP A 222 -17.44 1.20 -11.08
C TRP A 222 -18.65 2.14 -11.03
N ARG A 223 -18.45 3.47 -11.08
CA ARG A 223 -19.56 4.42 -11.29
C ARG A 223 -20.25 4.17 -12.61
N ALA A 224 -19.49 4.13 -13.72
CA ALA A 224 -20.06 3.87 -15.04
C ALA A 224 -20.79 2.51 -15.12
N ARG A 225 -20.23 1.47 -14.47
CA ARG A 225 -20.89 0.16 -14.38
C ARG A 225 -22.18 0.22 -13.59
N PHE A 226 -22.16 0.82 -12.41
CA PHE A 226 -23.35 0.98 -11.57
C PHE A 226 -24.45 1.79 -12.27
N ASP A 227 -24.09 2.84 -12.99
CA ASP A 227 -25.04 3.65 -13.76
C ASP A 227 -25.69 2.83 -14.87
N SER A 228 -24.99 1.82 -15.41
CA SER A 228 -25.49 0.91 -16.44
C SER A 228 -26.31 -0.26 -15.89
N ASP A 229 -25.88 -0.91 -14.80
CA ASP A 229 -26.46 -2.17 -14.33
C ASP A 229 -27.35 -2.04 -13.09
N ARG A 230 -27.17 -0.99 -12.28
CA ARG A 230 -27.90 -0.70 -11.03
C ARG A 230 -27.93 -1.90 -10.05
N LYS A 231 -26.86 -2.68 -9.98
CA LYS A 231 -26.79 -3.87 -9.11
C LYS A 231 -26.13 -3.57 -7.75
N ASP A 232 -26.49 -4.36 -6.72
CA ASP A 232 -25.91 -4.21 -5.38
C ASP A 232 -24.40 -4.46 -5.36
N HIS A 233 -23.91 -5.42 -6.16
CA HIS A 233 -22.48 -5.70 -6.26
C HIS A 233 -21.71 -4.52 -6.88
N SER A 234 -22.24 -3.91 -7.93
CA SER A 234 -21.59 -2.75 -8.55
C SER A 234 -21.65 -1.52 -7.64
N ASP A 235 -22.74 -1.34 -6.88
CA ASP A 235 -22.82 -0.29 -5.85
C ASP A 235 -21.81 -0.50 -4.71
N ARG A 236 -21.69 -1.75 -4.24
CA ARG A 236 -20.72 -2.15 -3.22
C ARG A 236 -19.28 -1.85 -3.68
N MET A 237 -18.93 -2.25 -4.90
CA MET A 237 -17.58 -2.00 -5.45
C MET A 237 -17.33 -0.51 -5.74
N LYS A 238 -18.35 0.20 -6.24
CA LYS A 238 -18.32 1.66 -6.39
C LYS A 238 -18.00 2.33 -5.06
N THR A 239 -18.73 1.99 -4.01
CA THR A 239 -18.54 2.54 -2.67
C THR A 239 -17.13 2.24 -2.12
N ARG A 240 -16.64 1.00 -2.30
CA ARG A 240 -15.29 0.58 -1.87
C ARG A 240 -14.21 1.46 -2.49
N TYR A 241 -14.17 1.53 -3.81
CA TYR A 241 -13.10 2.25 -4.51
C TYR A 241 -13.26 3.76 -4.46
N CYS A 242 -14.49 4.28 -4.48
CA CYS A 242 -14.72 5.72 -4.37
C CYS A 242 -14.44 6.24 -2.95
N GLY A 243 -14.76 5.47 -1.91
CA GLY A 243 -14.35 5.76 -0.54
C GLY A 243 -12.82 5.85 -0.46
N ALA A 244 -12.13 4.80 -0.92
CA ALA A 244 -10.67 4.78 -0.96
C ALA A 244 -10.08 5.94 -1.77
N ALA A 245 -10.60 6.25 -2.96
CA ALA A 245 -10.10 7.36 -3.78
C ALA A 245 -10.20 8.71 -3.05
N SER A 246 -11.25 8.92 -2.25
CA SER A 246 -11.44 10.16 -1.50
C SER A 246 -10.64 10.24 -0.20
N SER A 247 -10.53 9.14 0.55
CA SER A 247 -9.92 9.13 1.89
C SER A 247 -8.44 8.75 1.90
N PHE A 248 -7.95 8.11 0.84
CA PHE A 248 -6.57 7.60 0.80
C PHE A 248 -5.54 8.70 0.52
N ASN A 249 -4.64 8.91 1.48
CA ASN A 249 -3.48 9.76 1.32
C ASN A 249 -2.22 8.94 0.98
N PRO A 250 -1.61 9.09 -0.21
CA PRO A 250 -0.43 8.33 -0.63
C PRO A 250 0.84 8.69 0.15
N MET A 251 0.84 9.81 0.90
CA MET A 251 1.98 10.21 1.74
C MET A 251 1.91 9.68 3.17
N GLY A 252 0.73 9.23 3.62
CA GLY A 252 0.47 8.86 5.02
C GLY A 252 -0.66 9.71 5.54
#